data_AF-A0A9P5A6X4-F1
#
_entry.id   AF-A0A9P5A6X4-F1
#
_cell.length_a   1.000
_cell.length_b   1.000
_cell.length_c   1.000
_cell.angle_alpha   90.00
_cell.angle_beta   90.00
_cell.angle_gamma   90.00
#
_symmetry.space_group_name_H-M   'P 1'
#
loop_
_entity.id
_entity.type
_entity.pdbx_description
1 polymer ?
#
loop_
_entity_poly.entity_id
_entity_poly.type
_entity_poly.pdbx_seq_one_letter_code
_entity_poly.pdbx_strand_id
1 'polypeptide(L)'
;MEDIVQLNQDYQILICRLCQSAVRPGSSIESHFRRQHQLKGQVLKDIKDYYGTLELADPKLTVTPEDNSQAIEYLAISKGYSCNACRYLTIAQDNAVRHWREAGHSIAAAAAAAAEEARWTEVQLQTWIGGRHACYWIVRDDSNSNDPSDTANAADATSRSAMDELIAASQARLEEEDAVRLRKGDLKEEIDRDSPWVKRLGWVRHFGSRDLINIHDAAQWLRARAASGRLARRQEDEEAARERLLLTRLGQSFD
;
A
#
# COMPACT_ATOMS: atom_id res chain seq x y z
N MET A 1 -8.16 31.34 21.17
CA MET A 1 -8.94 30.77 20.04
C MET A 1 -8.03 30.44 18.87
N GLU A 2 -7.09 31.34 18.56
CA GLU A 2 -6.10 31.20 17.49
C GLU A 2 -5.26 29.93 17.59
N ASP A 3 -5.01 29.40 18.80
CA ASP A 3 -4.29 28.13 18.99
C ASP A 3 -5.06 26.87 18.59
N ILE A 4 -6.37 26.99 18.36
CA ILE A 4 -7.24 25.84 18.06
C ILE A 4 -7.60 25.82 16.58
N VAL A 5 -7.83 27.00 15.98
CA VAL A 5 -8.39 27.14 14.64
C VAL A 5 -7.69 28.28 13.91
N GLN A 6 -7.34 28.04 12.65
CA GLN A 6 -6.80 29.04 11.73
C GLN A 6 -7.68 29.15 10.49
N LEU A 7 -7.99 30.36 10.04
CA LEU A 7 -8.58 30.58 8.71
C LEU A 7 -7.47 30.73 7.69
N ASN A 8 -7.50 29.90 6.65
CA ASN A 8 -6.73 30.15 5.42
C ASN A 8 -7.55 31.09 4.53
N GLN A 9 -7.04 32.31 4.33
CA GLN A 9 -7.74 33.36 3.60
C GLN A 9 -7.73 33.12 2.08
N ASP A 10 -6.68 32.50 1.54
CA ASP A 10 -6.55 32.28 0.09
C ASP A 10 -7.62 31.32 -0.43
N TYR A 11 -7.92 30.28 0.36
CA TYR A 11 -8.90 29.25 0.00
C TYR A 11 -10.24 29.39 0.75
N GLN A 12 -10.34 30.36 1.68
CA GLN A 12 -11.49 30.51 2.59
C GLN A 12 -11.83 29.21 3.34
N ILE A 13 -10.80 28.47 3.75
CA ILE A 13 -10.92 27.17 4.42
C ILE A 13 -10.52 27.31 5.88
N LEU A 14 -11.31 26.69 6.76
CA LEU A 14 -11.01 26.59 8.17
C LEU A 14 -10.09 25.40 8.45
N ILE A 15 -8.96 25.62 9.12
CA ILE A 15 -7.98 24.60 9.50
C ILE A 15 -8.04 24.39 11.01
N CYS A 16 -8.21 23.13 11.44
CA CYS A 16 -8.07 22.75 12.83
C CYS A 16 -6.59 22.54 13.14
N ARG A 17 -6.03 23.33 14.06
CA ARG A 17 -4.63 23.21 14.48
C ARG A 17 -4.36 21.98 15.34
N LEU A 18 -5.40 21.41 15.98
CA LEU A 18 -5.27 20.24 16.85
C LEU A 18 -5.05 18.93 16.09
N CYS A 19 -5.70 18.75 14.94
CA CYS A 19 -5.49 17.58 14.07
C CYS A 19 -4.84 17.92 12.73
N GLN A 20 -4.51 19.19 12.50
CA GLN A 20 -3.86 19.68 11.29
C GLN A 20 -4.62 19.30 10.01
N SER A 21 -5.95 19.42 10.05
CA SER A 21 -6.87 19.07 8.96
C SER A 21 -7.88 20.19 8.75
N ALA A 22 -8.33 20.35 7.51
CA ALA A 22 -9.41 21.27 7.17
C ALA A 22 -10.75 20.81 7.76
N VAL A 23 -11.58 21.78 8.13
CA VAL A 23 -12.89 21.60 8.76
C VAL A 23 -13.96 22.08 7.79
N ARG A 24 -14.99 21.25 7.61
CA ARG A 24 -16.11 21.60 6.74
C ARG A 24 -17.00 22.66 7.39
N PRO A 25 -17.63 23.55 6.59
CA PRO A 25 -18.45 24.64 7.11
C PRO A 25 -19.77 24.18 7.73
N GLY A 26 -20.48 25.13 8.33
CA GLY A 26 -21.81 24.94 8.92
C GLY A 26 -21.79 24.08 10.20
N SER A 27 -22.79 23.20 10.36
CA SER A 27 -22.91 22.33 11.53
C SER A 27 -21.77 21.31 11.69
N SER A 28 -20.95 21.15 10.64
CA SER A 28 -19.77 20.29 10.66
C SER A 28 -18.65 20.86 11.54
N ILE A 29 -18.57 22.19 11.72
CA ILE A 29 -17.57 22.84 12.58
C ILE A 29 -17.75 22.36 14.03
N GLU A 30 -18.96 22.53 14.56
CA GLU A 30 -19.30 22.10 15.92
C GLU A 30 -19.10 20.59 16.11
N SER A 31 -19.53 19.80 15.11
CA SER A 31 -19.41 18.35 15.13
C SER A 31 -17.94 17.87 15.13
N HIS A 32 -17.07 18.53 14.36
CA HIS A 32 -15.65 18.24 14.30
C HIS A 32 -15.00 18.44 15.67
N PHE A 33 -15.10 19.65 16.23
CA PHE A 33 -14.46 19.97 17.50
C PHE A 33 -15.02 19.18 18.69
N ARG A 34 -16.33 18.91 18.70
CA ARG A 34 -16.95 18.11 19.77
C ARG A 34 -16.56 16.63 19.68
N ARG A 35 -16.51 16.03 18.49
CA ARG A 35 -16.27 14.59 18.34
C ARG A 35 -14.79 14.22 18.28
N GLN A 36 -13.99 15.01 17.55
CA GLN A 36 -12.56 14.74 17.35
C GLN A 36 -11.71 15.25 18.50
N HIS A 37 -12.11 16.37 19.12
CA HIS A 37 -11.30 17.04 20.14
C HIS A 37 -12.00 17.19 21.50
N GLN A 38 -13.25 16.72 21.62
CA GLN A 38 -14.03 16.75 22.87
C GLN A 38 -14.15 18.14 23.49
N LEU A 39 -14.03 19.19 22.67
CA LEU A 39 -14.19 20.59 23.09
C LEU A 39 -15.63 20.86 23.54
N LYS A 40 -15.78 21.63 24.61
CA LYS A 40 -17.06 21.94 25.27
C LYS A 40 -17.05 23.37 25.82
N GLY A 41 -18.21 23.83 26.26
CA GLY A 41 -18.37 25.11 26.95
C GLY A 41 -18.17 26.32 26.02
N GLN A 42 -17.68 27.42 26.61
CA GLN A 42 -17.59 28.71 25.94
C GLN A 42 -16.69 28.67 24.69
N VAL A 43 -15.56 27.98 24.76
CA VAL A 43 -14.61 27.89 23.63
C VAL A 43 -15.25 27.32 22.36
N LEU A 44 -16.03 26.24 22.49
CA LEU A 44 -16.71 25.64 21.33
C LEU A 44 -17.80 26.58 20.80
N LYS A 45 -18.51 27.27 21.71
CA LYS A 45 -19.55 28.23 21.34
C LYS A 45 -18.95 29.40 20.57
N ASP A 46 -17.84 29.96 21.05
CA ASP A 46 -17.16 31.07 20.39
C ASP A 46 -16.63 30.70 19.00
N ILE A 47 -16.05 29.50 18.84
CA ILE A 47 -15.59 29.01 17.53
C ILE A 47 -16.77 28.90 16.55
N LYS A 48 -17.87 28.30 17.00
CA LYS A 48 -19.07 28.13 16.18
C LYS A 48 -19.69 29.48 15.81
N ASP A 49 -19.85 30.36 16.79
CA ASP A 49 -20.55 31.63 16.61
C ASP A 49 -19.73 32.57 15.71
N TYR A 50 -18.40 32.57 15.84
CA TYR A 50 -17.52 33.37 14.97
C TYR A 50 -17.46 32.78 13.55
N TYR A 51 -16.96 31.57 13.38
CA TYR A 51 -16.72 30.97 12.07
C TYR A 51 -17.99 30.50 11.35
N GLY A 52 -19.10 30.34 12.07
CA GLY A 52 -20.39 30.01 11.49
C GLY A 52 -21.05 31.17 10.74
N THR A 53 -20.56 32.40 10.93
CA THR A 53 -21.05 33.59 10.19
C THR A 53 -20.28 33.85 8.90
N LEU A 54 -19.12 33.21 8.72
CA LEU A 54 -18.25 33.40 7.56
C LEU A 54 -18.65 32.49 6.39
N GLU A 55 -18.51 32.99 5.17
CA GLU A 55 -18.67 32.20 3.95
C GLU A 55 -17.43 31.35 3.69
N LEU A 56 -17.38 30.20 4.36
CA LEU A 56 -16.28 29.25 4.27
C LEU A 56 -16.49 28.24 3.13
N ALA A 57 -15.43 27.96 2.37
CA ALA A 57 -15.43 26.95 1.33
C ALA A 57 -15.44 25.53 1.93
N ASP A 58 -16.12 24.58 1.26
CA ASP A 58 -16.09 23.17 1.66
C ASP A 58 -14.82 22.50 1.12
N PRO A 59 -13.87 22.06 1.98
CA PRO A 59 -12.61 21.49 1.52
C PRO A 59 -12.74 20.20 0.69
N LYS A 60 -13.94 19.59 0.64
CA LYS A 60 -14.23 18.47 -0.28
C LYS A 60 -14.45 18.89 -1.72
N LEU A 61 -14.89 20.12 -1.92
CA LEU A 61 -15.27 20.69 -3.22
C LEU A 61 -14.28 21.76 -3.67
N THR A 62 -13.50 22.33 -2.74
CA THR A 62 -12.47 23.31 -3.05
C THR A 62 -11.39 22.69 -3.94
N VAL A 63 -10.90 23.51 -4.87
CA VAL A 63 -9.80 23.16 -5.75
C VAL A 63 -8.56 22.83 -4.91
N THR A 64 -7.90 21.75 -5.28
CA THR A 64 -6.62 21.36 -4.70
C THR A 64 -5.54 22.34 -5.15
N PRO A 65 -4.63 22.78 -4.26
CA PRO A 65 -3.47 23.56 -4.66
C PRO A 65 -2.66 22.90 -5.79
N GLU A 66 -1.89 23.71 -6.52
CA GLU A 66 -1.00 23.22 -7.57
C GLU A 66 0.14 22.39 -6.98
N ASP A 67 0.61 21.40 -7.74
CA ASP A 67 1.74 20.57 -7.31
C ASP A 67 3.01 21.42 -7.21
N ASN A 68 3.78 21.19 -6.15
CA ASN A 68 4.93 21.99 -5.74
C ASN A 68 4.56 23.42 -5.27
N SER A 69 3.36 23.63 -4.74
CA SER A 69 3.06 24.85 -3.98
C SER A 69 3.85 24.89 -2.67
N GLN A 70 3.93 26.07 -2.05
CA GLN A 70 4.40 26.16 -0.67
C GLN A 70 3.46 25.36 0.24
N ALA A 71 4.03 24.76 1.30
CA ALA A 71 3.23 24.06 2.29
C ALA A 71 2.26 25.04 2.97
N ILE A 72 0.98 24.66 3.03
CA ILE A 72 -0.03 25.44 3.72
C ILE A 72 0.17 25.28 5.21
N GLU A 73 0.31 26.41 5.91
CA GLU A 73 0.53 26.43 7.35
C GLU A 73 -0.57 25.68 8.11
N TYR A 74 -0.15 24.99 9.17
CA TYR A 74 -1.02 24.23 10.07
C TYR A 74 -1.75 23.01 9.48
N LEU A 75 -1.52 22.67 8.20
CA LEU A 75 -1.92 21.37 7.64
C LEU A 75 -0.81 20.32 7.78
N ALA A 76 -1.21 19.08 8.01
CA ALA A 76 -0.28 17.97 8.18
C ALA A 76 0.49 17.69 6.88
N ILE A 77 1.82 17.71 6.95
CA ILE A 77 2.69 17.26 5.87
C ILE A 77 2.92 15.76 6.05
N SER A 78 2.59 14.98 5.03
CA SER A 78 2.76 13.53 5.01
C SER A 78 3.79 13.14 3.95
N LYS A 79 4.70 12.23 4.30
CA LYS A 79 5.56 11.58 3.31
C LYS A 79 4.71 10.67 2.43
N GLY A 80 4.94 10.71 1.12
CA GLY A 80 4.22 9.89 0.16
C GLY A 80 5.00 9.68 -1.12
N TYR A 81 4.29 9.20 -2.13
CA TYR A 81 4.83 8.70 -3.38
C TYR A 81 4.06 9.31 -4.55
N SER A 82 4.81 9.82 -5.51
CA SER A 82 4.31 10.27 -6.81
C SER A 82 4.67 9.24 -7.87
N CYS A 83 3.72 8.89 -8.73
CA CYS A 83 4.02 8.05 -9.88
C CYS A 83 4.81 8.86 -10.91
N ASN A 84 5.87 8.26 -11.47
CA ASN A 84 6.69 8.95 -12.47
C ASN A 84 6.10 8.92 -13.89
N ALA A 85 5.06 8.10 -14.12
CA ALA A 85 4.39 7.98 -15.41
C ALA A 85 3.07 8.77 -15.51
N CYS A 86 2.43 9.10 -14.38
CA CYS A 86 1.19 9.88 -14.36
C CYS A 86 1.02 10.63 -13.03
N ARG A 87 0.00 11.50 -12.92
CA ARG A 87 -0.25 12.33 -11.72
C ARG A 87 -0.81 11.56 -10.50
N TYR A 88 -0.57 10.26 -10.39
CA TYR A 88 -1.06 9.48 -9.25
C TYR A 88 -0.22 9.77 -8.00
N LEU A 89 -0.89 10.14 -6.90
CA LEU A 89 -0.27 10.44 -5.61
C LEU A 89 -0.86 9.56 -4.51
N THR A 90 -0.02 9.08 -3.60
CA THR A 90 -0.48 8.31 -2.44
C THR A 90 0.51 8.39 -1.29
N ILE A 91 0.02 8.26 -0.06
CA ILE A 91 0.88 8.13 1.13
C ILE A 91 1.32 6.68 1.41
N ALA A 92 0.71 5.70 0.74
CA ALA A 92 0.95 4.28 1.00
C ALA A 92 1.76 3.64 -0.13
N GLN A 93 2.91 3.06 0.19
CA GLN A 93 3.81 2.46 -0.79
C GLN A 93 3.14 1.31 -1.57
N ASP A 94 2.38 0.45 -0.89
CA ASP A 94 1.65 -0.66 -1.52
C ASP A 94 0.66 -0.18 -2.59
N ASN A 95 0.04 0.98 -2.37
CA ASN A 95 -0.85 1.59 -3.36
C ASN A 95 -0.07 2.09 -4.58
N ALA A 96 1.14 2.63 -4.40
CA ALA A 96 1.99 3.04 -5.52
C ALA A 96 2.42 1.82 -6.35
N VAL A 97 2.82 0.73 -5.69
CA VAL A 97 3.18 -0.55 -6.36
C VAL A 97 1.99 -1.11 -7.13
N ARG A 98 0.81 -1.16 -6.50
CA ARG A 98 -0.42 -1.67 -7.11
C ARG A 98 -0.85 -0.80 -8.30
N HIS A 99 -0.85 0.52 -8.11
CA HIS A 99 -1.17 1.48 -9.18
C HIS A 99 -0.28 1.28 -10.40
N TRP A 100 1.03 1.15 -10.22
CA TRP A 100 1.96 0.94 -11.32
C TRP A 100 1.62 -0.29 -12.18
N ARG A 101 1.17 -1.37 -11.54
CA ARG A 101 0.76 -2.61 -12.21
C ARG A 101 -0.61 -2.47 -12.90
N GLU A 102 -1.60 -1.90 -12.20
CA GLU A 102 -2.98 -1.77 -12.69
C GLU A 102 -3.11 -0.73 -13.82
N ALA A 103 -2.31 0.34 -13.79
CA ALA A 103 -2.32 1.39 -14.80
C ALA A 103 -1.54 1.02 -16.09
N GLY A 104 -0.87 -0.13 -16.12
CA GLY A 104 -0.14 -0.60 -17.30
C GLY A 104 1.18 0.14 -17.57
N HIS A 105 1.71 0.89 -16.60
CA HIS A 105 2.94 1.66 -16.75
C HIS A 105 4.17 0.79 -16.99
N SER A 106 4.13 -0.50 -16.65
CA SER A 106 5.19 -1.48 -16.96
C SER A 106 5.42 -1.67 -18.46
N ILE A 107 4.38 -1.50 -19.29
CA ILE A 107 4.49 -1.62 -20.75
C ILE A 107 5.07 -0.33 -21.33
N ALA A 108 4.68 0.83 -20.79
CA ALA A 108 5.22 2.13 -21.19
C ALA A 108 6.69 2.31 -20.76
N ALA A 109 7.07 1.82 -19.57
CA ALA A 109 8.42 1.91 -19.04
C ALA A 109 9.43 1.02 -19.81
N ALA A 110 9.00 -0.15 -20.32
CA ALA A 110 9.84 -0.99 -21.18
C ALA A 110 10.26 -0.27 -22.49
N ALA A 111 9.50 0.75 -22.93
CA ALA A 111 9.89 1.60 -24.05
C ALA A 111 10.83 2.76 -23.67
N ALA A 112 10.97 3.07 -22.37
CA ALA A 112 11.69 4.22 -21.83
C ALA A 112 12.96 3.83 -21.03
N ALA A 113 13.52 2.65 -21.30
CA ALA A 113 14.58 1.95 -20.56
C ALA A 113 15.98 2.63 -20.52
N ALA A 114 16.06 3.95 -20.41
CA ALA A 114 17.31 4.72 -20.38
C ALA A 114 17.52 5.54 -19.09
N ALA A 115 16.54 5.61 -18.18
CA ALA A 115 16.71 6.25 -16.88
C ALA A 115 16.57 5.18 -15.78
N GLU A 116 17.58 5.01 -14.93
CA GLU A 116 17.54 4.10 -13.78
C GLU A 116 16.22 4.28 -13.00
N GLU A 117 15.45 3.18 -12.98
CA GLU A 117 13.98 3.18 -13.02
C GLU A 117 13.34 3.33 -11.64
N ALA A 118 13.35 4.54 -11.07
CA ALA A 118 12.42 4.83 -9.98
C ALA A 118 10.99 4.82 -10.54
N ARG A 119 10.17 3.81 -10.18
CA ARG A 119 8.75 3.72 -10.58
C ARG A 119 7.88 4.82 -9.94
N TRP A 120 8.37 5.35 -8.83
CA TRP A 120 7.77 6.43 -8.08
C TRP A 120 8.87 7.26 -7.42
N THR A 121 8.57 8.52 -7.15
CA THR A 121 9.45 9.44 -6.41
C THR A 121 8.84 9.72 -5.05
N GLU A 122 9.64 9.66 -3.99
CA GLU A 122 9.23 10.10 -2.66
C GLU A 122 9.03 11.61 -2.63
N VAL A 123 7.88 12.05 -2.15
CA VAL A 123 7.45 13.45 -2.14
C VAL A 123 6.77 13.79 -0.82
N GLN A 124 6.80 15.08 -0.46
CA GLN A 124 5.98 15.60 0.63
C GLN A 124 4.59 15.95 0.07
N LEU A 125 3.56 15.48 0.76
CA LEU A 125 2.16 15.65 0.36
C LEU A 125 1.37 16.37 1.45
N GLN A 126 0.44 17.22 1.04
CA GLN A 126 -0.63 17.72 1.90
C GLN A 126 -1.99 17.32 1.31
N THR A 127 -3.01 17.31 2.17
CA THR A 127 -4.42 17.14 1.79
C THR A 127 -5.27 18.04 2.67
N TRP A 128 -6.40 18.50 2.15
CA TRP A 128 -7.36 19.25 2.97
C TRP A 128 -7.96 18.37 4.06
N ILE A 129 -8.42 17.17 3.70
CA ILE A 129 -9.10 16.23 4.58
C ILE A 129 -8.45 14.87 4.39
N GLY A 130 -8.18 14.16 5.49
CA GLY A 130 -7.66 12.80 5.44
C GLY A 130 -8.70 11.73 5.06
N GLY A 131 -8.22 10.49 4.90
CA GLY A 131 -9.06 9.32 4.68
C GLY A 131 -9.62 9.24 3.25
N ARG A 132 -10.88 8.81 3.12
CA ARG A 132 -11.49 8.50 1.80
C ARG A 132 -11.68 9.69 0.86
N HIS A 133 -11.61 10.91 1.39
CA HIS A 133 -11.76 12.16 0.63
C HIS A 133 -10.42 12.87 0.46
N ALA A 134 -9.30 12.16 0.68
CA ALA A 134 -7.99 12.76 0.53
C ALA A 134 -7.73 13.07 -0.94
N CYS A 135 -7.42 14.34 -1.18
CA CYS A 135 -6.97 14.86 -2.47
C CYS A 135 -5.59 15.45 -2.21
N TYR A 136 -4.57 14.69 -2.58
CA TYR A 136 -3.19 15.07 -2.31
C TYR A 136 -2.66 16.05 -3.36
N TRP A 137 -1.74 16.90 -2.94
CA TRP A 137 -0.87 17.70 -3.80
C TRP A 137 0.56 17.67 -3.25
N ILE A 138 1.54 17.87 -4.11
CA ILE A 138 2.96 17.91 -3.73
C ILE A 138 3.29 19.27 -3.12
N VAL A 139 4.04 19.31 -2.02
CA VAL A 139 4.52 20.55 -1.40
C VAL A 139 6.03 20.68 -1.48
N ARG A 140 6.52 21.92 -1.64
CA ARG A 140 7.95 22.24 -1.54
C ARG A 140 8.39 22.23 -0.09
N ASP A 141 9.56 21.64 0.15
CA ASP A 141 10.20 21.63 1.44
C ASP A 141 11.23 22.78 1.48
N ASP A 142 10.88 23.89 2.14
CA ASP A 142 11.84 25.00 2.36
C ASP A 142 12.91 24.60 3.42
N SER A 143 12.79 23.42 4.03
CA SER A 143 13.67 22.93 5.12
C SER A 143 15.08 22.55 4.68
N ASN A 144 15.39 22.53 3.38
CA ASN A 144 16.66 22.01 2.86
C ASN A 144 17.73 23.09 2.58
N SER A 145 17.57 24.32 3.09
CA SER A 145 18.51 25.42 2.87
C SER A 145 19.50 25.67 4.03
N ASN A 146 19.62 24.77 5.01
CA ASN A 146 20.66 24.84 6.03
C ASN A 146 21.61 23.65 5.90
N ASP A 147 22.45 23.70 4.86
CA ASP A 147 23.68 22.93 4.79
C ASP A 147 24.86 23.84 5.19
N PRO A 148 25.30 23.85 6.46
CA PRO A 148 26.61 24.36 6.80
C PRO A 148 27.63 23.23 6.59
N SER A 149 28.35 23.37 5.48
CA SER A 149 29.58 22.66 5.12
C SER A 149 30.51 22.40 6.31
N ASP A 150 30.98 21.16 6.36
CA ASP A 150 32.27 20.66 6.85
C ASP A 150 32.89 21.30 8.08
N THR A 151 32.92 20.55 9.20
CA THR A 151 34.17 20.10 9.84
C THR A 151 33.88 19.23 11.08
N ALA A 152 34.68 18.16 11.25
CA ALA A 152 34.69 17.17 12.34
C ALA A 152 33.73 15.98 12.12
N ASN A 153 34.12 14.70 12.07
CA ASN A 153 35.24 13.98 12.65
C ASN A 153 35.54 12.69 11.85
N ALA A 154 36.75 12.54 11.32
CA ALA A 154 37.20 11.30 10.64
C ALA A 154 37.40 10.09 11.59
N ALA A 155 37.16 10.25 12.89
CA ALA A 155 37.30 9.18 13.88
C ALA A 155 35.98 8.46 14.23
N ASP A 156 34.82 9.04 13.89
CA ASP A 156 33.49 8.48 14.21
C ASP A 156 32.96 7.51 13.12
N ALA A 157 33.43 7.67 11.88
CA ALA A 157 33.01 6.84 10.76
C ALA A 157 33.47 5.36 10.90
N THR A 158 34.66 5.13 11.45
CA THR A 158 35.22 3.78 11.62
C THR A 158 34.50 2.98 12.71
N SER A 159 34.06 3.63 13.79
CA SER A 159 33.30 2.96 14.87
C SER A 159 31.83 2.71 14.48
N ARG A 160 31.22 3.61 13.69
CA ARG A 160 29.86 3.41 13.16
C ARG A 160 29.81 2.30 12.09
N SER A 161 30.78 2.27 11.17
CA SER A 161 30.88 1.22 10.16
C SER A 161 31.04 -0.19 10.77
N ALA A 162 31.81 -0.32 11.86
CA ALA A 162 31.98 -1.61 12.53
C ALA A 162 30.72 -2.08 13.29
N MET A 163 29.93 -1.15 13.83
CA MET A 163 28.63 -1.49 14.44
C MET A 163 27.57 -1.81 13.39
N ASP A 164 27.56 -1.09 12.27
CA ASP A 164 26.63 -1.34 11.17
C ASP A 164 26.90 -2.71 10.51
N GLU A 165 28.16 -3.14 10.39
CA GLU A 165 28.52 -4.49 9.95
C GLU A 165 28.04 -5.59 10.92
N LEU A 166 28.14 -5.35 12.24
CA LEU A 166 27.64 -6.29 13.25
C LEU A 166 26.11 -6.39 13.24
N ILE A 167 25.41 -5.28 13.04
CA ILE A 167 23.95 -5.26 12.89
C ILE A 167 23.54 -6.01 11.62
N ALA A 168 24.18 -5.75 10.49
CA ALA A 168 23.90 -6.43 9.23
C ALA A 168 24.14 -7.96 9.32
N ALA A 169 25.25 -8.37 9.93
CA ALA A 169 25.54 -9.80 10.15
C ALA A 169 24.52 -10.46 11.08
N SER A 170 24.04 -9.74 12.11
CA SER A 170 23.01 -10.24 13.02
C SER A 170 21.65 -10.39 12.33
N GLN A 171 21.27 -9.43 11.48
CA GLN A 171 20.03 -9.43 10.72
C GLN A 171 20.02 -10.57 9.70
N ALA A 172 21.11 -10.75 8.94
CA ALA A 172 21.24 -11.86 8.00
C ALA A 172 21.12 -13.23 8.69
N ARG A 173 21.69 -13.39 9.90
CA ARG A 173 21.55 -14.61 10.70
C ARG A 173 20.11 -14.85 11.16
N LEU A 174 19.39 -13.79 11.54
CA LEU A 174 17.98 -13.87 11.92
C LEU A 174 17.09 -14.21 10.73
N GLU A 175 17.35 -13.62 9.56
CA GLU A 175 16.64 -13.91 8.31
C GLU A 175 16.88 -15.35 7.83
N GLU A 176 18.10 -15.86 7.97
CA GLU A 176 18.40 -17.26 7.67
C GLU A 176 17.68 -18.20 8.64
N GLU A 177 17.68 -17.89 9.95
CA GLU A 177 16.93 -18.63 10.95
C GLU A 177 15.42 -18.60 10.66
N ASP A 178 14.85 -17.45 10.28
CA ASP A 178 13.43 -17.30 9.93
C ASP A 178 13.08 -17.99 8.61
N ALA A 179 13.95 -17.96 7.60
CA ALA A 179 13.77 -18.71 6.36
C ALA A 179 13.82 -20.23 6.59
N VAL A 180 14.59 -20.69 7.57
CA VAL A 180 14.61 -22.10 8.00
C VAL A 180 13.36 -22.45 8.80
N ARG A 181 12.87 -21.55 9.67
CA ARG A 181 11.60 -21.71 10.42
C ARG A 181 10.41 -21.81 9.48
N LEU A 182 10.32 -20.90 8.50
CA LEU A 182 9.25 -20.89 7.48
C LEU A 182 9.27 -22.14 6.61
N ARG A 183 10.45 -22.67 6.24
CA ARG A 183 10.58 -23.93 5.50
C ARG A 183 10.07 -25.14 6.27
N LYS A 184 10.37 -25.21 7.57
CA LYS A 184 9.96 -26.33 8.42
C LYS A 184 8.52 -26.22 8.94
N GLY A 185 7.87 -25.06 8.76
CA GLY A 185 6.54 -24.82 9.32
C GLY A 185 6.52 -24.78 10.85
N ASP A 186 7.68 -24.60 11.48
CA ASP A 186 7.79 -24.46 12.93
C ASP A 186 7.57 -22.99 13.30
N LEU A 187 6.29 -22.59 13.32
CA LEU A 187 5.86 -21.45 14.11
C LEU A 187 6.15 -21.79 15.57
N LYS A 188 7.23 -21.22 16.11
CA LYS A 188 7.49 -21.25 17.54
C LYS A 188 6.45 -20.38 18.21
N GLU A 189 5.32 -20.98 18.55
CA GLU A 189 4.58 -20.75 19.78
C GLU A 189 3.50 -21.83 19.92
N GLU A 190 3.42 -22.38 21.12
CA GLU A 190 2.57 -23.44 21.67
C GLU A 190 1.07 -23.38 21.28
N ILE A 191 0.63 -22.27 20.68
CA ILE A 191 -0.76 -21.90 20.44
C ILE A 191 -1.37 -22.66 19.25
N ASP A 192 -0.61 -22.90 18.16
CA ASP A 192 -1.22 -23.44 16.91
C ASP A 192 -1.20 -24.98 16.84
N ARG A 193 -0.30 -25.63 17.58
CA ARG A 193 -0.23 -27.11 17.66
C ARG A 193 -1.38 -27.72 18.48
N ASP A 194 -2.02 -26.94 19.34
CA ASP A 194 -3.09 -27.41 20.23
C ASP A 194 -4.51 -27.18 19.71
N SER A 195 -4.65 -26.56 18.54
CA SER A 195 -5.95 -26.37 17.89
C SER A 195 -6.71 -27.70 17.75
N PRO A 196 -7.96 -27.78 18.26
CA PRO A 196 -8.78 -29.00 18.17
C PRO A 196 -8.99 -29.49 16.74
N TRP A 197 -8.92 -28.60 15.76
CA TRP A 197 -9.07 -28.90 14.34
C TRP A 197 -7.82 -29.57 13.76
N VAL A 198 -6.63 -29.07 14.11
CA VAL A 198 -5.32 -29.63 13.69
C VAL A 198 -5.15 -31.05 14.24
N LYS A 199 -5.57 -31.30 15.49
CA LYS A 199 -5.59 -32.63 16.11
C LYS A 199 -6.58 -33.58 15.43
N ARG A 200 -7.78 -33.09 15.10
CA ARG A 200 -8.85 -33.90 14.47
C ARG A 200 -8.49 -34.36 13.06
N LEU A 201 -7.78 -33.53 12.30
CA LEU A 201 -7.30 -33.87 10.95
C LEU A 201 -5.93 -34.57 10.94
N GLY A 202 -5.28 -34.72 12.11
CA GLY A 202 -4.03 -35.46 12.25
C GLY A 202 -2.83 -34.84 11.54
N TRP A 203 -2.83 -33.52 11.31
CA TRP A 203 -1.81 -32.84 10.49
C TRP A 203 -0.39 -33.06 11.02
N VAL A 204 -0.21 -33.00 12.34
CA VAL A 204 1.08 -33.27 12.99
C VAL A 204 1.57 -34.71 12.73
N ARG A 205 0.66 -35.70 12.68
CA ARG A 205 0.99 -37.10 12.36
C ARG A 205 1.41 -37.29 10.91
N HIS A 206 0.84 -36.50 9.99
CA HIS A 206 1.02 -36.67 8.54
C HIS A 206 2.17 -35.83 7.97
N PHE A 207 2.46 -34.66 8.57
CA PHE A 207 3.37 -33.67 8.00
C PHE A 207 4.44 -33.15 8.99
N GLY A 208 4.45 -33.61 10.25
CA GLY A 208 5.15 -32.97 11.36
C GLY A 208 6.64 -32.64 11.19
N SER A 209 7.41 -33.38 10.38
CA SER A 209 8.83 -33.08 10.11
C SER A 209 9.15 -32.87 8.63
N ARG A 210 8.13 -32.80 7.76
CA ARG A 210 8.31 -32.70 6.31
C ARG A 210 8.28 -31.24 5.88
N ASP A 211 9.22 -30.89 5.02
CA ASP A 211 9.33 -29.55 4.42
C ASP A 211 8.06 -29.23 3.60
N LEU A 212 7.49 -28.04 3.84
CA LEU A 212 6.28 -27.55 3.20
C LEU A 212 6.43 -27.40 1.68
N ILE A 213 7.65 -27.15 1.20
CA ILE A 213 7.96 -27.04 -0.24
C ILE A 213 7.77 -28.40 -0.92
N ASN A 214 8.22 -29.48 -0.30
CA ASN A 214 8.06 -30.82 -0.86
C ASN A 214 6.58 -31.26 -0.91
N ILE A 215 5.78 -30.83 0.06
CA ILE A 215 4.33 -31.09 0.08
C ILE A 215 3.63 -30.34 -1.05
N HIS A 216 4.00 -29.07 -1.26
CA HIS A 216 3.47 -28.25 -2.34
C HIS A 216 3.80 -28.83 -3.71
N ASP A 217 5.04 -29.24 -3.94
CA ASP A 217 5.48 -29.80 -5.23
C ASP A 217 4.80 -31.14 -5.53
N ALA A 218 4.66 -32.01 -4.53
CA ALA A 218 3.89 -33.26 -4.67
C ALA A 218 2.42 -33.00 -5.04
N ALA A 219 1.80 -31.96 -4.46
CA ALA A 219 0.43 -31.57 -4.77
C ALA A 219 0.29 -30.93 -6.16
N GLN A 220 1.32 -30.22 -6.65
CA GLN A 220 1.35 -29.70 -8.01
C GLN A 220 1.49 -30.83 -9.04
N TRP A 221 2.31 -31.85 -8.76
CA TRP A 221 2.44 -33.02 -9.63
C TRP A 221 1.12 -33.77 -9.81
N LEU A 222 0.34 -33.94 -8.74
CA LEU A 222 -1.00 -34.55 -8.82
C LEU A 222 -1.97 -33.72 -9.67
N ARG A 223 -1.90 -32.39 -9.59
CA ARG A 223 -2.72 -31.48 -10.42
C ARG A 223 -2.33 -31.53 -11.89
N ALA A 224 -1.03 -31.56 -12.18
CA ALA A 224 -0.51 -31.70 -13.54
C ALA A 224 -0.93 -33.05 -14.16
N ARG A 225 -0.81 -34.14 -13.41
CA ARG A 225 -1.23 -35.49 -13.85
C ARG A 225 -2.74 -35.57 -14.14
N ALA A 226 -3.57 -34.93 -13.32
CA ALA A 226 -5.00 -34.84 -13.56
C ALA A 226 -5.35 -34.00 -14.81
N ALA A 227 -4.55 -32.97 -15.12
CA ALA A 227 -4.72 -32.17 -16.34
C ALA A 227 -4.35 -32.97 -17.59
N SER A 228 -3.23 -33.71 -17.56
CA SER A 228 -2.82 -34.58 -18.68
C SER A 228 -3.83 -35.70 -18.96
N GLY A 229 -4.40 -36.31 -17.91
CA GLY A 229 -5.45 -37.32 -18.07
C GLY A 229 -6.74 -36.78 -18.70
N ARG A 230 -7.11 -35.53 -18.42
CA ARG A 230 -8.27 -34.87 -19.07
C ARG A 230 -7.99 -34.55 -20.54
N LEU A 231 -6.75 -34.20 -20.88
CA LEU A 231 -6.33 -33.91 -22.26
C LEU A 231 -6.34 -35.19 -23.13
N ALA A 232 -5.81 -36.29 -22.60
CA ALA A 232 -5.80 -37.59 -23.29
C ALA A 232 -7.23 -38.06 -23.60
N ARG A 233 -8.14 -37.98 -22.63
CA ARG A 233 -9.55 -38.34 -22.83
C ARG A 233 -10.25 -37.49 -23.89
N ARG A 234 -9.92 -36.19 -23.97
CA ARG A 234 -10.46 -35.30 -25.01
C ARG A 234 -9.98 -35.71 -26.41
N GLN A 235 -8.73 -36.13 -26.56
CA GLN A 235 -8.20 -36.60 -27.84
C GLN A 235 -8.89 -37.88 -28.31
N GLU A 236 -9.11 -38.84 -27.41
CA GLU A 236 -9.83 -40.08 -27.72
C GLU A 236 -11.27 -39.80 -28.17
N ASP A 237 -11.97 -38.87 -27.50
CA ASP A 237 -13.33 -38.47 -27.86
C ASP A 237 -13.39 -37.78 -29.26
N GLU A 238 -12.37 -36.98 -29.61
CA GLU A 238 -12.26 -36.32 -30.93
C GLU A 238 -11.88 -37.29 -32.06
N GLU A 239 -11.07 -38.32 -31.79
CA GLU A 239 -10.77 -39.38 -32.75
C GLU A 239 -11.99 -40.26 -32.99
N ALA A 240 -12.69 -40.67 -31.94
CA ALA A 240 -13.94 -41.43 -32.05
C ALA A 240 -15.03 -40.66 -32.82
N ALA A 241 -15.09 -39.34 -32.67
CA ALA A 241 -16.00 -38.49 -33.46
C ALA A 241 -15.62 -38.44 -34.95
N ARG A 242 -14.32 -38.39 -35.27
CA ARG A 242 -13.82 -38.43 -36.65
C ARG A 242 -14.08 -39.77 -37.32
N GLU A 243 -13.85 -40.87 -36.62
CA GLU A 243 -14.14 -42.22 -37.13
C GLU A 243 -15.64 -42.40 -37.43
N ARG A 244 -16.51 -41.93 -36.54
CA ARG A 244 -17.97 -41.95 -36.78
C ARG A 244 -18.36 -41.18 -38.04
N LEU A 245 -17.79 -40.00 -38.25
CA LEU A 245 -18.04 -39.20 -39.45
C LEU A 245 -17.55 -39.88 -40.74
N LEU A 246 -16.41 -40.58 -40.69
CA LEU A 246 -15.89 -41.35 -41.81
C LEU A 246 -16.79 -42.56 -42.14
N LEU A 247 -17.25 -43.27 -41.12
CA LEU A 247 -18.19 -44.40 -41.29
C LEU A 247 -19.53 -43.94 -41.86
N THR A 248 -20.07 -42.80 -41.41
CA THR A 248 -21.29 -42.22 -41.98
C THR A 248 -21.11 -41.84 -43.46
N ARG A 249 -19.95 -41.28 -43.83
CA ARG A 249 -19.64 -40.92 -45.22
C ARG A 249 -19.52 -42.16 -46.11
N LEU A 250 -18.91 -43.23 -45.62
CA LEU A 250 -18.79 -44.49 -46.35
C LEU A 250 -20.16 -45.19 -46.51
N GLY A 251 -21.06 -45.07 -45.54
CA GLY A 251 -22.43 -45.59 -45.65
C GLY A 251 -23.26 -44.91 -46.74
N GLN A 252 -23.00 -43.63 -47.02
CA GLN A 252 -23.69 -42.86 -48.06
C GLN A 252 -23.19 -43.14 -49.48
N SER A 253 -22.08 -43.86 -49.65
CA SER A 253 -21.53 -44.20 -50.98
C SER A 253 -21.98 -45.56 -51.52
N PHE A 254 -22.89 -46.26 -50.82
CA PHE A 254 -23.42 -47.57 -51.21
C PHE A 254 -24.92 -47.56 -51.57
N ASP A 255 -25.56 -46.39 -51.60
CA ASP A 255 -26.89 -46.15 -52.21
C ASP A 255 -26.72 -45.41 -53.56
#